data_AF-A0A833J7M0-F1
#
_entry.id   AF-A0A833J7M0-F1
#
_cell.length_a   1.000
_cell.length_b   1.000
_cell.length_c   1.000
_cell.angle_alpha   90.00
_cell.angle_beta   90.00
_cell.angle_gamma   90.00
#
_symmetry.space_group_name_H-M   'P 1'
#
loop_
_entity.id
_entity.type
_entity.pdbx_description
1 polymer ?
#
loop_
_entity_poly.entity_id
_entity_poly.type
_entity_poly.pdbx_seq_one_letter_code
_entity_poly.pdbx_strand_id
1 'polypeptide(L)'
;MTAPASIPASAPAGAPAIPPVSLTAPVPAAMRDAIAEQLAGIACEAGRILRGYHGGDCPHVIKPDGSPASLADTRSEELIVSALAQAFPGIPVIAEETSCTARAAPLFFLVDPLDGTRDFLAGNAQYCVNIGLVQGDRPIAAALAAPGLARVWAAGTTAREAPIREGRPGTFRAVGVRAARAEGLVALVSRLHGDSDTDACLERLPVGERRVASSALKFCLIAAGEADLYVRCVPTMEWDTAAGDHVLTVAGGCVVGPDGATITYGHHARLYRNGPFAALASSAYRDALDLPRQSAVSYFDRRRAGELVAPDAAKGS
;
A
#
# COMPACT_ATOMS: atom_id res chain seq x y z
N MET A 1 36.71 -14.52 2.41
CA MET A 1 35.56 -15.31 1.93
C MET A 1 34.98 -16.06 3.10
N THR A 2 33.85 -15.57 3.64
CA THR A 2 32.95 -16.34 4.51
C THR A 2 31.56 -15.79 4.23
N ALA A 3 30.73 -16.59 3.56
CA ALA A 3 29.34 -16.25 3.29
C ALA A 3 28.57 -16.22 4.63
N PRO A 4 27.64 -15.28 4.86
CA PRO A 4 26.79 -15.35 6.04
C PRO A 4 25.81 -16.52 5.90
N ALA A 5 25.70 -17.30 6.95
CA ALA A 5 24.83 -18.46 7.03
C ALA A 5 23.36 -18.06 6.82
N SER A 6 22.69 -18.75 5.89
CA SER A 6 21.27 -18.64 5.63
C SER A 6 20.48 -19.09 6.86
N ILE A 7 19.76 -18.18 7.50
CA ILE A 7 18.81 -18.54 8.56
C ILE A 7 17.56 -19.08 7.87
N PRO A 8 17.13 -20.34 8.12
CA PRO A 8 15.89 -20.83 7.56
C PRO A 8 14.72 -20.07 8.18
N ALA A 9 13.89 -19.43 7.34
CA ALA A 9 12.63 -18.86 7.75
C ALA A 9 11.73 -20.01 8.25
N SER A 10 11.59 -20.16 9.56
CA SER A 10 10.63 -21.13 10.12
C SER A 10 9.22 -20.60 9.85
N ALA A 11 8.41 -21.37 9.12
CA ALA A 11 6.98 -21.09 9.00
C ALA A 11 6.34 -20.89 10.40
N PRO A 12 5.41 -19.94 10.58
CA PRO A 12 4.78 -19.72 11.87
C PRO A 12 4.06 -20.98 12.34
N ALA A 13 4.46 -21.51 13.49
CA ALA A 13 3.76 -22.62 14.14
C ALA A 13 2.34 -22.19 14.50
N GLY A 14 1.33 -22.80 13.86
CA GLY A 14 -0.07 -22.72 14.28
C GLY A 14 -1.08 -22.20 13.26
N ALA A 15 -0.68 -21.70 12.09
CA ALA A 15 -1.64 -21.32 11.05
C ALA A 15 -2.14 -22.58 10.31
N PRO A 16 -3.47 -22.79 10.14
CA PRO A 16 -3.98 -23.90 9.35
C PRO A 16 -3.45 -23.80 7.91
N ALA A 17 -3.00 -24.92 7.35
CA ALA A 17 -2.52 -24.95 5.97
C ALA A 17 -3.66 -24.52 5.03
N ILE A 18 -3.45 -23.43 4.28
CA ILE A 18 -4.40 -22.98 3.26
C ILE A 18 -4.36 -24.01 2.13
N PRO A 19 -5.51 -24.58 1.69
CA PRO A 19 -5.51 -25.50 0.57
C PRO A 19 -5.03 -24.80 -0.72
N PRO A 20 -4.50 -25.56 -1.71
CA PRO A 20 -3.97 -24.98 -2.92
C PRO A 20 -4.99 -24.06 -3.61
N VAL A 21 -4.57 -22.85 -3.94
CA VAL A 21 -5.41 -21.88 -4.63
C VAL A 21 -5.32 -22.12 -6.14
N SER A 22 -6.47 -22.21 -6.81
CA SER A 22 -6.50 -22.28 -8.27
C SER A 22 -6.15 -20.92 -8.88
N LEU A 23 -5.29 -20.92 -9.89
CA LEU A 23 -4.86 -19.69 -10.58
C LEU A 23 -5.96 -19.06 -11.45
N THR A 24 -7.01 -19.82 -11.77
CA THR A 24 -8.07 -19.39 -12.70
C THR A 24 -9.47 -19.44 -12.12
N ALA A 25 -9.71 -20.21 -11.05
CA ALA A 25 -11.00 -20.28 -10.39
C ALA A 25 -11.15 -19.20 -9.31
N PRO A 26 -12.38 -18.71 -9.03
CA PRO A 26 -12.62 -17.78 -7.94
C PRO A 26 -12.10 -18.30 -6.60
N VAL A 27 -11.35 -17.48 -5.87
CA VAL A 27 -10.88 -17.85 -4.53
C VAL A 27 -12.07 -17.80 -3.57
N PRO A 28 -12.41 -18.91 -2.88
CA PRO A 28 -13.56 -18.96 -1.98
C PRO A 28 -13.47 -17.92 -0.87
N ALA A 29 -14.60 -17.26 -0.56
CA ALA A 29 -14.67 -16.26 0.50
C ALA A 29 -14.17 -16.80 1.85
N ALA A 30 -14.50 -18.06 2.17
CA ALA A 30 -14.08 -18.75 3.39
C ALA A 30 -12.54 -18.89 3.55
N MET A 31 -11.76 -18.75 2.47
CA MET A 31 -10.30 -18.82 2.52
C MET A 31 -9.65 -17.43 2.68
N ARG A 32 -10.33 -16.35 2.32
CA ARG A 32 -9.72 -15.02 2.15
C ARG A 32 -9.17 -14.45 3.45
N ASP A 33 -9.87 -14.67 4.57
CA ASP A 33 -9.40 -14.22 5.88
C ASP A 33 -8.14 -14.98 6.33
N ALA A 34 -8.06 -16.28 6.09
CA ALA A 34 -6.85 -17.07 6.37
C ALA A 34 -5.67 -16.62 5.50
N ILE A 35 -5.92 -16.33 4.22
CA ILE A 35 -4.92 -15.76 3.31
C ILE A 35 -4.42 -14.43 3.88
N ALA A 36 -5.33 -13.52 4.25
CA ALA A 36 -4.97 -12.21 4.80
C ALA A 36 -4.11 -12.32 6.08
N GLU A 37 -4.43 -13.25 6.98
CA GLU A 37 -3.61 -13.52 8.17
C GLU A 37 -2.21 -14.02 7.81
N GLN A 38 -2.08 -14.89 6.81
CA GLN A 38 -0.78 -15.35 6.32
C GLN A 38 0.03 -14.22 5.68
N LEU A 39 -0.61 -13.36 4.87
CA LEU A 39 0.02 -12.16 4.30
C LEU A 39 0.47 -11.19 5.39
N ALA A 40 -0.30 -11.02 6.46
CA ALA A 40 0.09 -10.19 7.61
C ALA A 40 1.33 -10.74 8.32
N GLY A 41 1.45 -12.07 8.45
CA GLY A 41 2.66 -12.72 8.95
C GLY A 41 3.89 -12.38 8.11
N ILE A 42 3.78 -12.50 6.79
CA ILE A 42 4.86 -12.19 5.84
C ILE A 42 5.24 -10.70 5.92
N ALA A 43 4.24 -9.81 5.91
CA ALA A 43 4.47 -8.36 5.98
C ALA A 43 5.13 -7.93 7.30
N CYS A 44 4.77 -8.56 8.43
CA CYS A 44 5.41 -8.27 9.72
C CYS A 44 6.87 -8.74 9.77
N GLU A 45 7.18 -9.89 9.17
CA GLU A 45 8.55 -10.41 9.12
C GLU A 45 9.44 -9.56 8.20
N ALA A 46 8.91 -9.12 7.05
CA ALA A 46 9.54 -8.11 6.22
C ALA A 46 9.77 -6.81 7.00
N GLY A 47 8.77 -6.37 7.77
CA GLY A 47 8.87 -5.24 8.68
C GLY A 47 9.95 -5.35 9.74
N ARG A 48 10.30 -6.57 10.18
CA ARG A 48 11.41 -6.83 11.10
C ARG A 48 12.76 -6.51 10.45
N ILE A 49 12.92 -6.82 9.16
CA ILE A 49 14.10 -6.44 8.37
C ILE A 49 14.20 -4.93 8.30
N LEU A 50 13.12 -4.25 7.91
CA LEU A 50 13.08 -2.78 7.81
C LEU A 50 13.47 -2.10 9.14
N ARG A 51 12.91 -2.58 10.26
CA ARG A 51 13.24 -2.09 11.61
C ARG A 51 14.72 -2.23 11.98
N GLY A 52 15.43 -3.19 11.40
CA GLY A 52 16.88 -3.35 11.60
C GLY A 52 17.73 -2.27 10.91
N TYR A 53 17.18 -1.57 9.93
CA TYR A 53 17.83 -0.49 9.17
C TYR A 53 17.31 0.91 9.53
N HIS A 54 16.15 0.98 10.20
CA HIS A 54 15.47 2.23 10.52
C HIS A 54 16.29 3.13 11.45
N GLY A 55 16.49 4.39 11.06
CA GLY A 55 17.25 5.38 11.84
C GLY A 55 18.77 5.19 11.84
N GLY A 56 19.30 4.24 11.05
CA GLY A 56 20.73 4.05 10.83
C GLY A 56 21.19 4.40 9.42
N ASP A 57 22.48 4.19 9.14
CA ASP A 57 23.06 4.34 7.79
C ASP A 57 22.62 3.20 6.88
N CYS A 58 21.39 3.28 6.37
CA CYS A 58 20.90 2.35 5.37
C CYS A 58 21.50 2.71 3.99
N PRO A 59 22.30 1.81 3.38
CA PRO A 59 22.80 2.04 2.03
C PRO A 59 21.63 2.25 1.07
N HIS A 60 21.71 3.29 0.25
CA HIS A 60 20.68 3.62 -0.71
C HIS A 60 21.27 4.26 -1.96
N VAL A 61 20.51 4.17 -3.04
CA VAL A 61 20.78 4.81 -4.32
C VAL A 61 19.60 5.71 -4.67
N ILE A 62 19.89 6.81 -5.36
CA ILE A 62 18.83 7.65 -5.93
C ILE A 62 18.58 7.15 -7.35
N LYS A 63 17.37 6.66 -7.59
CA LYS A 63 16.91 6.21 -8.91
C LYS A 63 16.85 7.41 -9.88
N PRO A 64 16.85 7.20 -11.21
CA PRO A 64 16.81 8.28 -12.21
C PRO A 64 15.63 9.25 -12.08
N ASP A 65 14.59 8.83 -11.38
CA ASP A 65 13.37 9.58 -11.08
C ASP A 65 13.41 10.38 -9.77
N GLY A 66 14.56 10.41 -9.10
CA GLY A 66 14.74 11.14 -7.83
C GLY A 66 14.20 10.42 -6.60
N SER A 67 13.65 9.21 -6.73
CA SER A 67 13.22 8.40 -5.59
C SER A 67 14.37 7.55 -5.04
N PRO A 68 14.47 7.37 -3.72
CA PRO A 68 15.48 6.51 -3.13
C PRO A 68 15.07 5.03 -3.22
N ALA A 69 16.02 4.15 -3.51
CA ALA A 69 15.93 2.71 -3.26
C ALA A 69 17.01 2.33 -2.25
N SER A 70 16.66 1.60 -1.19
CA SER A 70 17.60 1.21 -0.15
C SER A 70 17.82 -0.30 -0.10
N LEU A 71 18.91 -0.71 0.56
CA LEU A 71 19.18 -2.12 0.85
C LEU A 71 18.05 -2.75 1.68
N ALA A 72 17.32 -1.96 2.47
CA ALA A 72 16.18 -2.42 3.23
C ALA A 72 15.01 -2.81 2.31
N ASP A 73 14.74 -2.03 1.25
CA ASP A 73 13.72 -2.35 0.24
C ASP A 73 14.06 -3.69 -0.43
N THR A 74 15.30 -3.86 -0.91
CA THR A 74 15.74 -5.08 -1.60
C THR A 74 15.63 -6.31 -0.71
N ARG A 75 16.11 -6.25 0.54
CA ARG A 75 16.05 -7.40 1.47
C ARG A 75 14.63 -7.73 1.92
N SER A 76 13.79 -6.72 2.08
CA SER A 76 12.37 -6.88 2.38
C SER A 76 11.67 -7.60 1.22
N GLU A 77 11.93 -7.18 -0.03
CA GLU A 77 11.36 -7.81 -1.21
C GLU A 77 11.80 -9.27 -1.39
N GLU A 78 13.09 -9.56 -1.24
CA GLU A 78 13.64 -10.93 -1.31
C GLU A 78 12.91 -11.88 -0.34
N LEU A 79 12.68 -11.42 0.90
CA LEU A 79 11.95 -12.20 1.89
C LEU A 79 10.49 -12.41 1.47
N ILE A 80 9.80 -11.34 1.06
CA ILE A 80 8.38 -11.40 0.69
C ILE A 80 8.19 -12.34 -0.49
N VAL A 81 8.98 -12.19 -1.55
CA VAL A 81 8.91 -13.02 -2.76
C VAL A 81 9.16 -14.49 -2.42
N SER A 82 10.20 -14.78 -1.61
CA SER A 82 10.49 -16.15 -1.18
C SER A 82 9.35 -16.76 -0.35
N ALA A 83 8.79 -16.00 0.58
CA ALA A 83 7.70 -16.46 1.44
C ALA A 83 6.40 -16.69 0.65
N LEU A 84 6.07 -15.78 -0.28
CA LEU A 84 4.90 -15.92 -1.16
C LEU A 84 5.06 -17.12 -2.10
N ALA A 85 6.24 -17.35 -2.67
CA ALA A 85 6.50 -18.50 -3.54
C ALA A 85 6.34 -19.85 -2.80
N GLN A 86 6.68 -19.89 -1.51
CA GLN A 86 6.50 -21.06 -0.67
C GLN A 86 5.04 -21.26 -0.24
N ALA A 87 4.37 -20.19 0.17
CA ALA A 87 2.99 -20.20 0.67
C ALA A 87 1.95 -20.40 -0.44
N PHE A 88 2.18 -19.80 -1.60
CA PHE A 88 1.23 -19.69 -2.69
C PHE A 88 1.91 -20.01 -4.04
N PRO A 89 2.39 -21.25 -4.22
CA PRO A 89 3.17 -21.62 -5.39
C PRO A 89 2.37 -21.40 -6.69
N GLY A 90 3.01 -20.76 -7.67
CA GLY A 90 2.45 -20.51 -8.99
C GLY A 90 1.69 -19.18 -9.14
N ILE A 91 1.42 -18.44 -8.05
CA ILE A 91 0.87 -17.09 -8.15
C ILE A 91 2.02 -16.10 -8.42
N PRO A 92 2.00 -15.34 -9.53
CA PRO A 92 3.04 -14.37 -9.84
C PRO A 92 3.04 -13.19 -8.86
N VAL A 93 4.21 -12.65 -8.59
CA VAL A 93 4.41 -11.45 -7.77
C VAL A 93 4.85 -10.30 -8.66
N ILE A 94 4.13 -9.19 -8.57
CA ILE A 94 4.49 -7.91 -9.19
C ILE A 94 4.91 -7.00 -8.04
N ALA A 95 6.21 -6.69 -7.99
CA ALA A 95 6.82 -5.91 -6.93
C ALA A 95 7.60 -4.73 -7.49
N GLU A 96 7.76 -3.67 -6.68
CA GLU A 96 8.39 -2.41 -7.09
C GLU A 96 9.80 -2.59 -7.66
N GLU A 97 10.67 -3.38 -7.00
CA GLU A 97 12.10 -3.36 -7.28
C GLU A 97 12.53 -4.35 -8.38
N THR A 98 11.98 -5.57 -8.38
CA THR A 98 12.45 -6.64 -9.28
C THR A 98 11.51 -6.98 -10.43
N SER A 99 10.20 -6.71 -10.32
CA SER A 99 9.18 -7.34 -11.18
C SER A 99 8.11 -6.39 -11.71
N CYS A 100 8.39 -5.08 -11.78
CA CYS A 100 7.45 -4.06 -12.26
C CYS A 100 7.02 -4.22 -13.74
N THR A 101 7.65 -5.12 -14.49
CA THR A 101 7.34 -5.41 -15.91
C THR A 101 6.62 -6.73 -16.14
N ALA A 102 6.43 -7.57 -15.11
CA ALA A 102 5.69 -8.83 -15.23
C ALA A 102 4.24 -8.55 -15.64
N ARG A 103 3.63 -9.45 -16.43
CA ARG A 103 2.21 -9.33 -16.80
C ARG A 103 1.31 -9.82 -15.67
N ALA A 104 0.22 -9.09 -15.43
CA ALA A 104 -0.84 -9.54 -14.54
C ALA A 104 -1.45 -10.86 -15.06
N ALA A 105 -1.58 -11.83 -14.17
CA ALA A 105 -2.34 -13.07 -14.39
C ALA A 105 -3.76 -12.89 -13.82
N PRO A 106 -4.70 -13.84 -14.04
CA PRO A 106 -6.03 -13.76 -13.41
C PRO A 106 -6.01 -13.74 -11.87
N LEU A 107 -4.92 -14.23 -11.27
CA LEU A 107 -4.64 -14.18 -9.85
C LEU A 107 -3.16 -13.81 -9.66
N PHE A 108 -2.86 -12.75 -8.92
CA PHE A 108 -1.48 -12.24 -8.77
C PHE A 108 -1.31 -11.43 -7.49
N PHE A 109 -0.07 -11.27 -7.04
CA PHE A 109 0.28 -10.38 -5.94
C PHE A 109 0.77 -9.02 -6.44
N LEU A 110 0.36 -7.96 -5.77
CA LEU A 110 0.99 -6.64 -5.80
C LEU A 110 1.71 -6.43 -4.47
N VAL A 111 3.00 -6.08 -4.54
CA VAL A 111 3.87 -5.93 -3.38
C VAL A 111 4.62 -4.61 -3.43
N ASP A 112 4.52 -3.85 -2.34
CA ASP A 112 5.46 -2.77 -2.04
C ASP A 112 6.24 -3.17 -0.78
N PRO A 113 7.54 -3.49 -0.92
CA PRO A 113 8.37 -3.95 0.19
C PRO A 113 8.71 -2.85 1.19
N LEU A 114 8.60 -1.57 0.82
CA LEU A 114 8.82 -0.41 1.67
C LEU A 114 8.17 0.84 1.05
N ASP A 115 6.91 1.07 1.38
CA ASP A 115 6.25 2.31 1.03
C ASP A 115 6.66 3.42 2.02
N GLY A 116 7.07 4.57 1.48
CA GLY A 116 7.55 5.70 2.26
C GLY A 116 9.06 5.66 2.52
N THR A 117 9.86 5.13 1.59
CA THR A 117 11.34 5.06 1.67
C THR A 117 11.99 6.37 2.11
N ARG A 118 11.47 7.54 1.68
CA ARG A 118 11.99 8.84 2.13
C ARG A 118 11.74 9.10 3.62
N ASP A 119 10.55 8.79 4.11
CA ASP A 119 10.23 8.89 5.54
C ASP A 119 11.04 7.88 6.35
N PHE A 120 11.21 6.66 5.84
CA PHE A 120 12.04 5.63 6.43
C PHE A 120 13.50 6.06 6.60
N LEU A 121 14.13 6.56 5.52
CA LEU A 121 15.51 7.05 5.54
C LEU A 121 15.67 8.29 6.43
N ALA A 122 14.63 9.09 6.59
CA ALA A 122 14.59 10.22 7.52
C ALA A 122 14.38 9.80 8.99
N GLY A 123 14.25 8.50 9.29
CA GLY A 123 14.00 8.00 10.65
C GLY A 123 12.55 8.17 11.13
N ASN A 124 11.62 8.55 10.25
CA ASN A 124 10.20 8.66 10.60
C ASN A 124 9.56 7.28 10.71
N ALA A 125 8.57 7.13 11.60
CA ALA A 125 7.91 5.85 11.86
C ALA A 125 6.80 5.47 10.85
N GLN A 126 6.45 6.37 9.93
CA GLN A 126 5.33 6.21 8.99
C GLN A 126 5.80 5.65 7.63
N TYR A 127 6.12 4.37 7.62
CA TYR A 127 6.42 3.57 6.43
C TYR A 127 5.69 2.22 6.52
N CYS A 128 5.40 1.60 5.38
CA CYS A 128 4.60 0.38 5.32
C CYS A 128 5.21 -0.73 4.45
N VAL A 129 4.77 -1.95 4.69
CA VAL A 129 4.89 -3.07 3.75
C VAL A 129 3.48 -3.38 3.24
N ASN A 130 3.27 -3.35 1.93
CA ASN A 130 1.97 -3.60 1.30
C ASN A 130 2.00 -4.95 0.57
N ILE A 131 1.03 -5.81 0.85
CA ILE A 131 0.83 -7.06 0.10
C ILE A 131 -0.65 -7.22 -0.21
N GLY A 132 -1.01 -7.20 -1.50
CA GLY A 132 -2.37 -7.43 -1.97
C GLY A 132 -2.45 -8.62 -2.93
N LEU A 133 -3.35 -9.56 -2.66
CA LEU A 133 -3.73 -10.63 -3.60
C LEU A 133 -4.90 -10.12 -4.45
N VAL A 134 -4.70 -10.03 -5.76
CA VAL A 134 -5.68 -9.53 -6.73
C VAL A 134 -6.21 -10.69 -7.54
N GLN A 135 -7.54 -10.75 -7.70
CA GLN A 135 -8.23 -11.67 -8.59
C GLN A 135 -9.04 -10.89 -9.62
N GLY A 136 -8.78 -11.13 -10.91
CA GLY A 136 -9.27 -10.27 -11.98
C GLY A 136 -8.63 -8.89 -11.85
N ASP A 137 -9.43 -7.91 -11.45
CA ASP A 137 -9.03 -6.51 -11.34
C ASP A 137 -9.22 -5.92 -9.93
N ARG A 138 -9.65 -6.73 -8.95
CA ARG A 138 -9.87 -6.29 -7.56
C ARG A 138 -9.11 -7.13 -6.53
N PRO A 139 -8.61 -6.51 -5.45
CA PRO A 139 -7.99 -7.24 -4.35
C PRO A 139 -9.05 -8.07 -3.60
N ILE A 140 -8.67 -9.27 -3.19
CA ILE A 140 -9.52 -10.24 -2.48
C ILE A 140 -8.98 -10.64 -1.11
N ALA A 141 -7.70 -10.38 -0.86
CA ALA A 141 -7.06 -10.51 0.44
C ALA A 141 -5.87 -9.57 0.47
N ALA A 142 -5.58 -8.96 1.61
CA ALA A 142 -4.49 -8.01 1.74
C ALA A 142 -3.95 -7.93 3.16
N ALA A 143 -2.72 -7.48 3.28
CA ALA A 143 -2.13 -7.01 4.53
C ALA A 143 -1.30 -5.75 4.31
N LEU A 144 -1.33 -4.86 5.30
CA LEU A 144 -0.48 -3.68 5.39
C LEU A 144 0.16 -3.65 6.78
N ALA A 145 1.48 -3.79 6.84
CA ALA A 145 2.22 -3.65 8.09
C ALA A 145 2.85 -2.26 8.17
N ALA A 146 2.72 -1.58 9.31
CA ALA A 146 3.41 -0.34 9.64
C ALA A 146 4.38 -0.59 10.83
N PRO A 147 5.59 -1.10 10.56
CA PRO A 147 6.50 -1.59 11.60
C PRO A 147 6.99 -0.50 12.56
N GLY A 148 7.17 0.72 12.05
CA GLY A 148 7.53 1.88 12.87
C GLY A 148 6.44 2.25 13.89
N LEU A 149 5.18 1.93 13.60
CA LEU A 149 4.04 2.14 14.52
C LEU A 149 3.63 0.89 15.29
N ALA A 150 4.32 -0.24 15.07
CA ALA A 150 3.98 -1.55 15.65
C ALA A 150 2.52 -1.96 15.40
N ARG A 151 1.99 -1.71 14.19
CA ARG A 151 0.61 -2.06 13.79
C ARG A 151 0.59 -2.79 12.46
N VAL A 152 -0.32 -3.75 12.33
CA VAL A 152 -0.61 -4.45 11.07
C VAL A 152 -2.11 -4.52 10.88
N TRP A 153 -2.55 -4.34 9.63
CA TRP A 153 -3.92 -4.53 9.20
C TRP A 153 -3.97 -5.67 8.19
N ALA A 154 -5.06 -6.43 8.24
CA ALA A 154 -5.32 -7.54 7.33
C ALA A 154 -6.80 -7.54 6.95
N ALA A 155 -7.10 -7.87 5.70
CA ALA A 155 -8.48 -8.03 5.26
C ALA A 155 -8.61 -9.14 4.23
N GLY A 156 -9.65 -9.97 4.39
CA GLY A 156 -10.17 -10.87 3.36
C GLY A 156 -11.65 -10.63 3.15
N THR A 157 -12.48 -11.26 3.96
CA THR A 157 -13.91 -10.94 4.12
C THR A 157 -14.18 -10.03 5.31
N THR A 158 -13.25 -9.91 6.25
CA THR A 158 -13.34 -9.01 7.40
C THR A 158 -12.07 -8.17 7.51
N ALA A 159 -12.20 -6.90 7.88
CA ALA A 159 -11.06 -6.01 8.10
C ALA A 159 -10.67 -6.02 9.57
N ARG A 160 -9.39 -6.24 9.86
CA ARG A 160 -8.87 -6.40 11.22
C ARG A 160 -7.53 -5.71 11.37
N GLU A 161 -7.18 -5.38 12.61
CA GLU A 161 -5.86 -4.88 12.98
C GLU A 161 -5.29 -5.63 14.19
N ALA A 162 -3.96 -5.70 14.28
CA ALA A 162 -3.23 -6.28 15.41
C ALA A 162 -1.97 -5.46 15.72
N PRO A 163 -1.47 -5.51 16.98
CA PRO A 163 -0.13 -5.02 17.28
C PRO A 163 0.92 -5.93 16.65
N ILE A 164 2.06 -5.38 16.25
CA ILE A 164 3.23 -6.16 15.82
C ILE A 164 4.13 -6.40 17.03
N ARG A 165 4.51 -7.67 17.26
CA ARG A 165 5.47 -8.09 18.28
C ARG A 165 6.50 -9.01 17.65
N GLU A 166 7.78 -8.64 17.75
CA GLU A 166 8.90 -9.45 17.26
C GLU A 166 8.74 -9.93 15.80
N GLY A 167 8.25 -9.04 14.92
CA GLY A 167 8.01 -9.38 13.51
C GLY A 167 6.78 -10.24 13.25
N ARG A 168 5.85 -10.35 14.21
CA ARG A 168 4.62 -11.14 14.07
C ARG A 168 3.37 -10.35 14.46
N PRO A 169 2.21 -10.61 13.82
CA PRO A 169 0.93 -10.11 14.29
C PRO A 169 0.58 -10.67 15.68
N GLY A 170 0.06 -9.83 16.56
CA GLY A 170 -0.59 -10.24 17.80
C GLY A 170 -2.06 -10.62 17.58
N THR A 171 -2.88 -10.44 18.63
CA THR A 171 -4.32 -10.70 18.53
C THR A 171 -5.01 -9.66 17.66
N PHE A 172 -5.70 -10.14 16.62
CA PHE A 172 -6.51 -9.29 15.75
C PHE A 172 -7.80 -8.84 16.43
N ARG A 173 -8.19 -7.59 16.15
CA ARG A 173 -9.52 -7.03 16.44
C ARG A 173 -10.13 -6.49 15.16
N ALA A 174 -11.46 -6.54 15.04
CA ALA A 174 -12.16 -5.96 13.91
C ALA A 174 -11.95 -4.43 13.87
N VAL A 175 -11.88 -3.88 12.66
CA VAL A 175 -11.87 -2.44 12.40
C VAL A 175 -13.01 -2.06 11.47
N GLY A 176 -13.44 -0.82 11.55
CA GLY A 176 -14.50 -0.28 10.71
C GLY A 176 -14.35 1.23 10.59
N VAL A 177 -14.76 1.76 9.44
CA VAL A 177 -14.86 3.20 9.24
C VAL A 177 -15.84 3.81 10.24
N ARG A 178 -15.64 5.09 10.55
CA ARG A 178 -16.55 5.85 11.42
C ARG A 178 -17.56 6.66 10.61
N ALA A 179 -18.66 7.06 11.26
CA ALA A 179 -19.53 8.10 10.73
C ALA A 179 -18.83 9.47 10.78
N ALA A 180 -19.22 10.36 9.87
CA ALA A 180 -18.73 11.74 9.84
C ALA A 180 -19.04 12.46 11.17
N ARG A 181 -18.07 13.24 11.65
CA ARG A 181 -18.17 14.00 12.90
C ARG A 181 -18.93 15.31 12.67
N ALA A 182 -19.54 15.85 13.72
CA ALA A 182 -20.24 17.13 13.65
C ALA A 182 -19.29 18.31 13.36
N GLU A 183 -18.05 18.21 13.82
CA GLU A 183 -17.00 19.21 13.63
C GLU A 183 -16.39 19.20 12.21
N GLY A 184 -16.83 18.27 11.36
CA GLY A 184 -16.33 18.09 10.00
C GLY A 184 -15.43 16.85 9.86
N LEU A 185 -15.00 16.64 8.62
CA LEU A 185 -14.18 15.51 8.22
C LEU A 185 -12.70 15.73 8.57
N VAL A 186 -12.02 14.66 8.94
CA VAL A 186 -10.56 14.61 9.13
C VAL A 186 -9.91 14.10 7.85
N ALA A 187 -9.22 15.00 7.14
CA ALA A 187 -8.48 14.68 5.92
C ALA A 187 -7.03 14.34 6.24
N LEU A 188 -6.56 13.19 5.75
CA LEU A 188 -5.17 12.81 5.80
C LEU A 188 -4.42 13.38 4.60
N VAL A 189 -3.42 14.22 4.89
CA VAL A 189 -2.60 14.90 3.88
C VAL A 189 -1.15 14.42 3.95
N SER A 190 -0.47 14.40 2.81
CA SER A 190 0.92 13.94 2.73
C SER A 190 1.89 15.01 3.22
N ARG A 191 2.92 14.61 3.99
CA ARG A 191 3.96 15.53 4.50
C ARG A 191 4.72 16.26 3.38
N LEU A 192 4.92 15.57 2.26
CA LEU A 192 5.83 15.96 1.19
C LEU A 192 5.13 16.33 -0.12
N HIS A 193 3.80 16.19 -0.18
CA HIS A 193 3.04 16.27 -1.43
C HIS A 193 1.69 16.98 -1.21
N GLY A 194 1.74 18.30 -1.02
CA GLY A 194 0.58 19.16 -1.28
C GLY A 194 0.61 19.56 -2.75
N ASP A 195 -0.47 19.25 -3.47
CA ASP A 195 -0.68 19.72 -4.84
C ASP A 195 -2.02 20.44 -4.92
N SER A 196 -2.12 21.42 -5.82
CA SER A 196 -3.29 22.29 -5.95
C SER A 196 -4.56 21.53 -6.28
N ASP A 197 -4.47 20.40 -6.99
CA ASP A 197 -5.63 19.62 -7.38
C ASP A 197 -6.18 18.83 -6.19
N THR A 198 -5.29 18.29 -5.34
CA THR A 198 -5.68 17.69 -4.06
C THR A 198 -6.34 18.73 -3.16
N ASP A 199 -5.78 19.95 -3.04
CA ASP A 199 -6.37 21.01 -2.24
C ASP A 199 -7.74 21.44 -2.76
N ALA A 200 -7.90 21.62 -4.08
CA ALA A 200 -9.17 21.95 -4.70
C ALA A 200 -10.24 20.87 -4.47
N CYS A 201 -9.85 19.59 -4.46
CA CYS A 201 -10.76 18.50 -4.10
C CYS A 201 -11.23 18.59 -2.64
N LEU A 202 -10.30 18.88 -1.71
CA LEU A 202 -10.60 18.97 -0.28
C LEU A 202 -11.51 20.16 0.07
N GLU A 203 -11.38 21.28 -0.64
CA GLU A 203 -12.22 22.48 -0.45
C GLU A 203 -13.71 22.26 -0.75
N ARG A 204 -14.05 21.20 -1.50
CA ARG A 204 -15.44 20.83 -1.83
C ARG A 204 -16.11 20.01 -0.73
N LEU A 205 -15.36 19.60 0.28
CA LEU A 205 -15.83 18.77 1.37
C LEU A 205 -15.84 19.54 2.69
N PRO A 206 -16.70 19.16 3.65
CA PRO A 206 -16.75 19.80 4.97
C PRO A 206 -15.56 19.33 5.84
N VAL A 207 -14.33 19.61 5.42
CA VAL A 207 -13.11 19.24 6.14
C VAL A 207 -12.90 20.19 7.33
N GLY A 208 -12.96 19.63 8.55
CA GLY A 208 -12.72 20.36 9.79
C GLY A 208 -11.27 20.26 10.29
N GLU A 209 -10.56 19.19 9.92
CA GLU A 209 -9.19 18.93 10.35
C GLU A 209 -8.36 18.37 9.19
N ARG A 210 -7.13 18.86 9.02
CA ARG A 210 -6.11 18.24 8.16
C ARG A 210 -5.02 17.65 9.05
N ARG A 211 -4.76 16.34 8.91
CA ARG A 211 -3.76 15.61 9.68
C ARG A 211 -2.70 15.00 8.78
N VAL A 212 -1.44 15.23 9.11
CA VAL A 212 -0.32 14.72 8.29
C VAL A 212 -0.13 13.23 8.52
N ALA A 213 -0.16 12.46 7.44
CA ALA A 213 0.19 11.03 7.42
C ALA A 213 0.86 10.65 6.09
N SER A 214 1.95 9.90 6.19
CA SER A 214 2.70 9.40 5.03
C SER A 214 2.24 8.01 4.61
N SER A 215 2.66 7.58 3.41
CA SER A 215 2.48 6.20 2.91
C SER A 215 0.99 5.76 2.79
N ALA A 216 0.76 4.53 2.36
CA ALA A 216 -0.47 3.77 2.31
C ALA A 216 -1.11 3.56 3.69
N LEU A 217 -0.40 3.86 4.78
CA LEU A 217 -0.93 3.92 6.14
C LEU A 217 -2.27 4.69 6.20
N LYS A 218 -2.41 5.73 5.37
CA LYS A 218 -3.63 6.55 5.30
C LYS A 218 -4.90 5.73 5.08
N PHE A 219 -4.87 4.72 4.22
CA PHE A 219 -6.03 3.83 4.00
C PHE A 219 -6.44 3.12 5.29
N CYS A 220 -5.46 2.59 6.02
CA CYS A 220 -5.68 1.83 7.25
C CYS A 220 -6.11 2.70 8.43
N LEU A 221 -5.65 3.96 8.51
CA LEU A 221 -6.13 4.92 9.50
C LEU A 221 -7.60 5.27 9.27
N ILE A 222 -8.05 5.37 8.01
CA ILE A 222 -9.47 5.56 7.69
C ILE A 222 -10.26 4.29 8.02
N ALA A 223 -9.75 3.12 7.64
CA ALA A 223 -10.36 1.82 7.95
C ALA A 223 -10.50 1.56 9.45
N ALA A 224 -9.61 2.12 10.29
CA ALA A 224 -9.66 2.06 11.74
C ALA A 224 -10.53 3.18 12.38
N GLY A 225 -11.22 4.00 11.58
CA GLY A 225 -12.06 5.08 12.07
C GLY A 225 -11.29 6.26 12.66
N GLU A 226 -9.99 6.39 12.38
CA GLU A 226 -9.16 7.47 12.90
C GLU A 226 -9.20 8.72 12.02
N ALA A 227 -9.58 8.58 10.75
CA ALA A 227 -9.77 9.67 9.79
C ALA A 227 -10.92 9.36 8.84
N ASP A 228 -11.30 10.34 8.02
CA ASP A 228 -12.48 10.22 7.15
C ASP A 228 -12.14 10.19 5.66
N LEU A 229 -11.05 10.84 5.24
CA LEU A 229 -10.65 10.82 3.83
C LEU A 229 -9.15 11.00 3.59
N TYR A 230 -8.73 10.57 2.40
CA TYR A 230 -7.42 10.81 1.82
C TYR A 230 -7.59 10.98 0.30
N VAL A 231 -7.26 12.16 -0.22
CA VAL A 231 -7.25 12.44 -1.67
C VAL A 231 -5.80 12.47 -2.18
N ARG A 232 -5.58 11.94 -3.38
CA ARG A 232 -4.29 11.94 -4.04
C ARG A 232 -4.47 12.19 -5.54
N CYS A 233 -4.00 13.34 -6.01
CA CYS A 233 -4.00 13.69 -7.44
C CYS A 233 -2.65 13.48 -8.13
N VAL A 234 -1.57 13.27 -7.37
CA VAL A 234 -0.24 12.93 -7.88
C VAL A 234 -0.12 11.42 -8.14
N PRO A 235 0.61 10.96 -9.17
CA PRO A 235 0.77 9.53 -9.47
C PRO A 235 1.21 8.68 -8.26
N THR A 236 0.69 7.47 -8.24
CA THR A 236 1.09 6.36 -7.35
C THR A 236 1.16 5.10 -8.18
N MET A 237 1.64 4.01 -7.60
CA MET A 237 1.66 2.70 -8.22
C MET A 237 0.55 1.82 -7.63
N GLU A 238 0.16 0.79 -8.36
CA GLU A 238 -0.88 -0.15 -7.94
C GLU A 238 -0.49 -0.90 -6.66
N TRP A 239 0.79 -1.18 -6.46
CA TRP A 239 1.31 -1.77 -5.22
C TRP A 239 1.22 -0.85 -4.00
N ASP A 240 1.20 0.48 -4.18
CA ASP A 240 1.01 1.47 -3.09
C ASP A 240 -0.44 1.47 -2.56
N THR A 241 -1.40 0.96 -3.34
CA THR A 241 -2.83 1.20 -3.10
C THR A 241 -3.65 -0.08 -2.93
N ALA A 242 -3.31 -1.19 -3.61
CA ALA A 242 -4.12 -2.40 -3.63
C ALA A 242 -4.43 -2.97 -2.24
N ALA A 243 -3.41 -3.01 -1.37
CA ALA A 243 -3.59 -3.51 -0.02
C ALA A 243 -4.49 -2.58 0.82
N GLY A 244 -4.23 -1.27 0.74
CA GLY A 244 -5.00 -0.25 1.45
C GLY A 244 -6.46 -0.15 0.99
N ASP A 245 -6.71 -0.20 -0.32
CA ASP A 245 -8.07 -0.23 -0.91
C ASP A 245 -8.86 -1.40 -0.35
N HIS A 246 -8.29 -2.60 -0.35
CA HIS A 246 -8.98 -3.77 0.13
C HIS A 246 -9.35 -3.66 1.62
N VAL A 247 -8.37 -3.27 2.46
CA VAL A 247 -8.61 -3.09 3.90
C VAL A 247 -9.70 -2.06 4.15
N LEU A 248 -9.66 -0.91 3.47
CA LEU A 248 -10.66 0.15 3.63
C LEU A 248 -12.05 -0.28 3.13
N THR A 249 -12.12 -0.90 1.95
CA THR A 249 -13.38 -1.35 1.35
C THR A 249 -14.07 -2.39 2.24
N VAL A 250 -13.32 -3.35 2.77
CA VAL A 250 -13.87 -4.38 3.68
C VAL A 250 -14.27 -3.78 5.04
N ALA A 251 -13.59 -2.70 5.49
CA ALA A 251 -13.96 -1.94 6.69
C ALA A 251 -15.21 -1.06 6.51
N GLY A 252 -15.81 -1.02 5.30
CA GLY A 252 -17.03 -0.26 5.00
C GLY A 252 -16.80 1.07 4.29
N GLY A 253 -15.56 1.42 3.96
CA GLY A 253 -15.22 2.59 3.15
C GLY A 253 -15.25 2.31 1.65
N CYS A 254 -14.69 3.23 0.86
CA CYS A 254 -14.46 3.01 -0.57
C CYS A 254 -13.24 3.78 -1.08
N VAL A 255 -12.62 3.27 -2.14
CA VAL A 255 -11.64 4.01 -2.94
C VAL A 255 -12.17 4.23 -4.35
N VAL A 256 -12.14 5.49 -4.78
CA VAL A 256 -12.73 5.93 -6.05
C VAL A 256 -11.73 6.77 -6.84
N GLY A 257 -11.74 6.61 -8.15
CA GLY A 257 -11.07 7.48 -9.11
C GLY A 257 -12.01 8.55 -9.66
N PRO A 258 -11.63 9.18 -10.79
CA PRO A 258 -12.45 10.19 -11.46
C PRO A 258 -13.85 9.69 -11.77
N ASP A 259 -14.82 10.61 -11.75
CA ASP A 259 -16.25 10.34 -11.93
C ASP A 259 -16.83 9.34 -10.90
N GLY A 260 -16.18 9.18 -9.74
CA GLY A 260 -16.59 8.22 -8.70
C GLY A 260 -16.36 6.75 -9.09
N ALA A 261 -15.63 6.49 -10.17
CA ALA A 261 -15.36 5.16 -10.67
C ALA A 261 -14.56 4.34 -9.65
N THR A 262 -14.83 3.06 -9.53
CA THR A 262 -14.01 2.19 -8.68
C THR A 262 -12.63 1.99 -9.29
N ILE A 263 -11.57 2.08 -8.47
CA ILE A 263 -10.22 1.80 -8.95
C ILE A 263 -10.03 0.31 -9.21
N THR A 264 -9.23 -0.01 -10.22
CA THR A 264 -8.96 -1.37 -10.70
C THR A 264 -7.47 -1.60 -10.85
N TYR A 265 -7.06 -2.86 -10.81
CA TYR A 265 -5.67 -3.31 -10.74
C TYR A 265 -5.34 -4.30 -11.86
N GLY A 266 -4.05 -4.49 -12.13
CA GLY A 266 -3.54 -5.36 -13.18
C GLY A 266 -3.23 -4.63 -14.49
N HIS A 267 -3.11 -3.29 -14.48
CA HIS A 267 -2.95 -2.52 -15.71
C HIS A 267 -1.49 -2.44 -16.18
N HIS A 268 -1.00 -3.56 -16.71
CA HIS A 268 0.34 -3.67 -17.29
C HIS A 268 0.62 -2.61 -18.37
N ALA A 269 -0.39 -2.26 -19.18
CA ALA A 269 -0.26 -1.30 -20.29
C ALA A 269 0.11 0.12 -19.85
N ARG A 270 -0.15 0.49 -18.60
CA ARG A 270 0.26 1.77 -17.98
C ARG A 270 1.35 1.59 -16.94
N LEU A 271 2.11 0.48 -17.02
CA LEU A 271 3.17 0.11 -16.09
C LEU A 271 2.71 0.12 -14.63
N TYR A 272 1.46 -0.30 -14.36
CA TYR A 272 0.88 -0.31 -13.01
C TYR A 272 0.80 1.06 -12.33
N ARG A 273 0.83 2.16 -13.09
CA ARG A 273 0.62 3.51 -12.55
C ARG A 273 -0.86 3.76 -12.30
N ASN A 274 -1.19 4.25 -11.12
CA ASN A 274 -2.51 4.77 -10.80
C ASN A 274 -2.68 6.23 -11.21
N GLY A 275 -3.91 6.56 -11.61
CA GLY A 275 -4.35 7.94 -11.71
C GLY A 275 -4.81 8.51 -10.36
N PRO A 276 -5.40 9.71 -10.36
CA PRO A 276 -5.97 10.34 -9.18
C PRO A 276 -7.01 9.45 -8.49
N PHE A 277 -7.03 9.48 -7.16
CA PHE A 277 -8.01 8.74 -6.37
C PHE A 277 -8.37 9.45 -5.06
N ALA A 278 -9.47 9.02 -4.47
CA ALA A 278 -9.87 9.35 -3.12
C ALA A 278 -10.28 8.09 -2.34
N ALA A 279 -9.70 7.94 -1.16
CA ALA A 279 -10.09 6.97 -0.15
C ALA A 279 -11.05 7.65 0.85
N LEU A 280 -12.22 7.07 1.06
CA LEU A 280 -13.33 7.67 1.80
C LEU A 280 -13.88 6.71 2.85
N ALA A 281 -14.13 7.20 4.06
CA ALA A 281 -14.88 6.49 5.10
C ALA A 281 -16.36 6.32 4.74
N SER A 282 -16.91 7.17 3.86
CA SER A 282 -18.30 7.12 3.43
C SER A 282 -18.44 7.36 1.93
N SER A 283 -19.20 6.49 1.27
CA SER A 283 -19.55 6.64 -0.15
C SER A 283 -20.44 7.86 -0.44
N ALA A 284 -21.03 8.48 0.59
CA ALA A 284 -21.83 9.70 0.44
C ALA A 284 -21.03 10.88 -0.15
N TYR A 285 -19.70 10.86 -0.03
CA TYR A 285 -18.81 11.89 -0.56
C TYR A 285 -18.21 11.54 -1.93
N ARG A 286 -18.57 10.38 -2.51
CA ARG A 286 -18.03 9.89 -3.79
C ARG A 286 -18.18 10.93 -4.90
N ASP A 287 -19.39 11.47 -5.05
CA ASP A 287 -19.74 12.35 -6.17
C ASP A 287 -19.48 13.83 -5.87
N ALA A 288 -19.08 14.17 -4.63
CA ALA A 288 -18.75 15.53 -4.22
C ALA A 288 -17.35 15.96 -4.68
N LEU A 289 -16.48 14.97 -4.93
CA LEU A 289 -15.10 15.17 -5.34
C LEU A 289 -15.00 15.38 -6.86
N ASP A 290 -14.18 16.35 -7.25
CA ASP A 290 -13.86 16.65 -8.65
C ASP A 290 -12.43 16.18 -8.96
N LEU A 291 -12.23 14.87 -8.93
CA LEU A 291 -10.93 14.26 -9.19
C LEU A 291 -10.54 14.46 -10.67
N PRO A 292 -9.34 14.97 -10.96
CA PRO A 292 -8.92 15.18 -12.33
C PRO A 292 -8.79 13.84 -13.08
N ARG A 293 -9.16 13.81 -14.36
CA ARG A 293 -9.10 12.58 -15.19
C ARG A 293 -7.68 12.07 -15.41
N GLN A 294 -6.70 12.96 -15.32
CA GLN A 294 -5.29 12.64 -15.41
C GLN A 294 -4.58 13.34 -14.25
N SER A 295 -3.65 12.65 -13.61
CA SER A 295 -2.74 13.27 -12.67
C SER A 295 -1.89 14.31 -13.39
N ALA A 296 -1.65 15.47 -12.77
CA ALA A 296 -0.58 16.35 -13.22
C ALA A 296 0.73 15.55 -13.19
N VAL A 297 1.29 15.25 -14.36
CA VAL A 297 2.50 14.44 -14.45
C VAL A 297 3.69 15.35 -14.13
N SER A 298 4.20 15.24 -12.91
CA SER A 298 5.38 16.01 -12.53
C SER A 298 6.59 15.57 -13.37
N TYR A 299 7.62 16.42 -13.43
CA TYR A 299 8.91 16.07 -14.01
C TYR A 299 9.44 14.69 -13.51
N PHE A 300 9.33 14.45 -12.20
CA PHE A 300 9.76 13.20 -11.57
C PHE A 300 8.89 12.01 -12.00
N ASP A 301 7.60 12.23 -12.25
CA ASP A 301 6.69 11.20 -12.73
C ASP A 301 6.98 10.81 -14.19
N ARG A 302 7.41 11.74 -15.04
CA ARG A 302 7.84 11.42 -16.41
C ARG A 302 9.13 10.60 -16.41
N ARG A 303 10.09 10.97 -15.55
CA ARG A 303 11.32 10.18 -15.33
C ARG A 303 11.05 8.78 -14.77
N ARG A 304 10.10 8.63 -13.83
CA ARG A 304 9.62 7.32 -13.30
C ARG A 304 9.18 6.37 -14.40
N ALA A 305 8.56 6.91 -15.45
CA ALA A 305 8.06 6.14 -16.58
C ALA A 305 9.15 5.83 -17.64
N GLY A 306 10.42 6.19 -17.38
CA GLY A 306 11.51 6.02 -18.35
C GLY A 306 11.51 7.04 -19.49
N GLU A 307 10.71 8.12 -19.39
CA GLU A 307 10.68 9.17 -20.40
C GLU A 307 11.91 10.09 -20.29
N LEU A 308 12.57 10.38 -21.41
CA LEU A 308 13.62 11.40 -21.51
C LEU A 308 12.96 12.78 -21.52
N VAL A 309 12.87 13.41 -20.36
CA VAL A 309 12.25 14.74 -20.22
C VAL A 309 13.26 15.71 -19.61
N ALA A 310 13.33 16.93 -20.17
CA ALA A 310 14.17 18.01 -19.64
C ALA A 310 13.56 18.56 -18.34
N PRO A 311 14.36 18.95 -17.34
CA PRO A 311 13.85 19.56 -16.10
C PRO A 311 13.02 20.81 -16.44
N ASP A 312 11.82 20.89 -15.87
CA ASP A 312 10.99 22.08 -15.98
C ASP A 312 11.79 23.25 -15.41
N ALA A 313 12.01 24.28 -16.23
CA ALA A 313 12.72 25.48 -15.82
C ALA A 313 12.03 26.05 -14.59
N ALA A 314 12.70 26.01 -13.43
CA ALA A 314 12.21 26.59 -12.20
C ALA A 314 11.79 28.04 -12.49
N LYS A 315 10.50 28.33 -12.39
CA LYS A 315 10.02 29.70 -12.34
C LYS A 315 10.54 30.28 -11.04
N GLY A 316 11.63 31.04 -11.15
CA GLY A 316 12.20 31.79 -10.04
C GLY A 316 11.20 32.78 -9.48
N SER A 317 11.16 32.84 -8.16
CA SER A 317 10.78 34.02 -7.37
C SER A 317 11.73 34.08 -6.19
#